data_AF-A0A8T7DLP2-F1
#
_entry.id   AF-A0A8T7DLP2-F1
#
_cell.length_a   1.000
_cell.length_b   1.000
_cell.length_c   1.000
_cell.angle_alpha   90.00
_cell.angle_beta   90.00
_cell.angle_gamma   90.00
#
_symmetry.space_group_name_H-M   'P 1'
#
loop_
_entity.id
_entity.type
_entity.pdbx_description
1 polymer ?
#
loop_
_entity_poly.entity_id
_entity_poly.type
_entity_poly.pdbx_seq_one_letter_code
_entity_poly.pdbx_strand_id
1 'polypeptide(L)' 'MDRRPPGEKCRLASIYAIDIAADAIMINHYHLVHYIDRDHGMARSDTEVIERWRAPAGVKVLVAYRNCRA' A
#
# COMPACT_ATOMS: atom_id res chain seq x y z
N MET A 1 14.84 16.62 -2.87
CA MET A 1 13.58 17.21 -2.34
C MET A 1 12.43 16.43 -2.94
N ASP A 2 11.56 15.87 -2.10
CA ASP A 2 10.41 15.09 -2.57
C ASP A 2 9.62 15.91 -3.59
N ARG A 3 9.49 15.39 -4.80
CA ARG A 3 8.71 16.05 -5.86
C ARG A 3 7.27 15.55 -5.90
N ARG A 4 6.90 14.59 -5.05
CA ARG A 4 5.51 14.13 -4.99
C ARG A 4 4.67 15.09 -4.15
N PRO A 5 3.47 15.47 -4.62
CA PRO A 5 2.57 16.29 -3.85
C PRO A 5 2.22 15.57 -2.53
N PRO A 6 2.03 16.31 -1.41
CA PRO A 6 1.77 15.72 -0.09
C PRO A 6 0.66 14.65 -0.06
N GLY A 7 -0.34 14.77 -0.94
CA GLY A 7 -1.47 13.83 -1.02
C GLY A 7 -1.16 12.47 -1.66
N GLU A 8 -0.05 12.31 -2.38
CA GLU A 8 0.25 11.04 -3.07
C GLU A 8 0.71 9.95 -2.10
N LYS A 9 1.49 10.32 -1.08
CA LYS A 9 1.92 9.40 -0.01
C LYS A 9 0.72 8.84 0.77
N CYS A 10 -0.20 9.72 1.17
CA CYS A 10 -1.42 9.32 1.88
C CYS A 10 -2.31 8.40 1.04
N ARG A 11 -2.36 8.62 -0.28
CA ARG A 11 -3.10 7.74 -1.20
C ARG A 11 -2.49 6.34 -1.24
N LEU A 12 -1.17 6.22 -1.40
CA LEU A 12 -0.51 4.91 -1.41
C LEU A 12 -0.64 4.21 -0.05
N ALA A 13 -0.52 4.96 1.05
CA ALA A 13 -0.70 4.44 2.40
C ALA A 13 -2.08 3.78 2.59
N SER A 14 -3.14 4.46 2.12
CA SER A 14 -4.51 3.95 2.13
C SER A 14 -4.73 2.74 1.22
N ILE A 15 -4.09 2.70 0.05
CA ILE A 15 -4.18 1.57 -0.89
C ILE A 15 -3.57 0.30 -0.29
N TYR A 16 -2.44 0.42 0.40
CA TYR A 16 -1.71 -0.71 0.98
C TYR A 16 -2.02 -1.00 2.44
N ALA A 17 -3.01 -0.31 3.03
CA ALA A 17 -3.38 -0.44 4.44
C ALA A 17 -2.18 -0.28 5.40
N ILE A 18 -1.36 0.74 5.15
CA ILE A 18 -0.23 1.11 6.01
C ILE A 18 -0.45 2.52 6.54
N ASP A 19 0.03 2.78 7.75
CA ASP A 19 0.07 4.11 8.33
C ASP A 19 1.52 4.61 8.34
N ILE A 20 1.78 5.78 7.75
CA ILE A 20 3.13 6.37 7.73
C ILE A 20 3.36 7.08 9.06
N ALA A 21 4.26 6.53 9.88
CA ALA A 21 4.59 7.07 11.19
C ALA A 21 5.73 8.11 11.12
N ALA A 22 6.70 7.91 10.24
CA ALA A 22 7.77 8.87 9.96
C ALA A 22 8.40 8.63 8.59
N ASP A 23 8.95 9.68 7.98
CA ASP A 23 9.73 9.58 6.76
C ASP A 23 10.93 10.54 6.77
N ALA A 24 12.03 10.14 6.13
CA ALA A 24 13.20 10.98 5.95
C ALA A 24 13.80 10.79 4.55
N ILE A 25 14.32 11.88 4.00
CA ILE A 25 14.86 11.93 2.64
C ILE A 25 16.32 12.32 2.70
N MET A 26 17.17 11.48 2.14
CA MET A 26 18.58 11.76 1.90
C MET A 26 18.86 11.78 0.40
N ILE A 27 20.00 12.35 0.01
CA ILE A 27 20.38 12.50 -1.40
C ILE A 27 20.86 11.16 -1.99
N ASN A 28 20.00 10.12 -1.97
CA ASN A 28 20.12 8.83 -2.67
C ASN A 28 19.17 7.75 -2.11
N HIS A 29 18.56 7.96 -0.94
CA HIS A 29 17.62 6.99 -0.37
C HIS A 29 16.55 7.62 0.51
N TYR A 30 15.54 6.80 0.79
CA TYR A 30 14.40 7.13 1.63
C TYR A 30 14.39 6.22 2.85
N HIS A 31 14.21 6.80 4.03
CA HIS A 31 13.80 6.06 5.22
C HIS A 31 12.31 6.24 5.40
N LEU A 32 11.58 5.13 5.57
CA LEU A 32 10.15 5.12 5.82
C LEU A 32 9.89 4.25 7.04
N VAL A 33 9.19 4.81 8.02
CA VAL A 33 8.68 4.09 9.18
C VAL A 33 7.16 4.02 9.03
N HIS A 34 6.63 2.81 9.07
CA HIS A 34 5.20 2.55 8.91
C HIS A 34 4.69 1.59 9.97
N TYR A 35 3.47 1.85 10.42
CA TYR A 35 2.70 0.95 11.26
C TYR A 35 1.81 0.07 10.38
N ILE A 36 1.75 -1.22 10.73
CA ILE A 36 0.91 -2.22 10.05
C ILE A 36 -0.12 -2.70 11.05
N ASP A 37 -1.37 -2.31 10.85
CA ASP A 37 -2.51 -2.88 11.54
C ASP A 37 -2.86 -4.24 10.91
N ARG A 38 -2.39 -5.31 11.54
CA ARG A 38 -2.62 -6.67 11.05
C ARG A 38 -4.09 -7.04 11.02
N ASP A 39 -4.84 -6.67 12.06
CA ASP A 39 -6.23 -7.11 12.22
C ASP A 39 -7.11 -6.40 11.19
N HIS A 40 -6.89 -5.10 11.00
CA HIS A 40 -7.56 -4.34 9.95
C HIS A 40 -7.13 -4.78 8.54
N GLY A 41 -5.87 -5.17 8.34
CA GLY A 41 -5.39 -5.75 7.10
C GLY A 41 -6.08 -7.07 6.75
N MET A 42 -6.18 -7.98 7.73
CA MET A 42 -6.75 -9.32 7.56
C MET A 42 -8.29 -9.32 7.52
N ALA A 43 -8.95 -8.30 8.06
CA ALA A 43 -10.41 -8.17 7.99
C ALA A 43 -10.93 -7.84 6.56
N ARG A 44 -10.03 -7.50 5.62
CA ARG A 44 -10.42 -7.16 4.24
C ARG A 44 -10.68 -8.39 3.41
N SER A 45 -11.70 -8.31 2.56
CA SER A 45 -11.96 -9.32 1.55
C SER A 45 -10.93 -9.26 0.42
N ASP A 46 -10.65 -10.40 -0.21
CA ASP A 46 -9.79 -10.48 -1.40
C ASP A 46 -10.24 -9.50 -2.50
N THR A 47 -11.57 -9.35 -2.68
CA THR A 47 -12.16 -8.42 -3.66
C THR A 47 -11.76 -6.98 -3.36
N GLU A 48 -11.88 -6.55 -2.11
CA GLU A 48 -11.51 -5.19 -1.69
C GLU A 48 -10.01 -4.93 -1.88
N VAL A 49 -9.17 -5.93 -1.57
CA VAL A 49 -7.72 -5.85 -1.79
C VAL A 49 -7.42 -5.66 -3.28
N ILE A 50 -8.04 -6.47 -4.15
CA ILE A 50 -7.86 -6.39 -5.60
C ILE A 50 -8.31 -5.04 -6.16
N GLU A 51 -9.46 -4.52 -5.71
CA GLU A 51 -9.98 -3.22 -6.16
C GLU A 51 -9.05 -2.06 -5.76
N ARG A 52 -8.57 -2.05 -4.51
CA ARG A 52 -7.62 -1.04 -4.03
C ARG A 52 -6.31 -1.09 -4.80
N TRP A 53 -5.76 -2.29 -5.04
CA TRP A 53 -4.49 -2.45 -5.74
C TRP A 53 -4.57 -2.13 -7.25
N ARG A 54 -5.76 -2.09 -7.83
CA ARG A 54 -6.01 -1.62 -9.21
C ARG A 54 -6.08 -0.08 -9.32
N ALA A 55 -6.26 0.62 -8.21
CA ALA A 55 -6.42 2.08 -8.21
C ALA A 55 -5.18 2.88 -8.69
N PRO A 56 -3.91 2.48 -8.43
CA PRO A 56 -2.76 3.11 -9.06
C PRO A 56 -2.71 2.75 -10.54
N ALA A 57 -2.94 3.74 -11.41
CA ALA A 57 -2.81 3.57 -12.86
C ALA A 57 -1.39 3.13 -13.21
N GLY A 58 -1.22 1.86 -13.61
CA GLY A 58 0.06 1.32 -14.09
C GLY A 58 0.48 -0.02 -13.49
N VAL A 59 -0.15 -0.50 -12.42
CA VAL A 59 0.18 -1.82 -11.86
C VAL A 59 -0.69 -2.89 -12.53
N LYS A 60 -0.07 -3.74 -13.36
CA LYS A 60 -0.72 -4.97 -13.85
C LYS A 60 -0.73 -5.99 -12.71
N VAL A 61 -1.82 -6.06 -11.96
CA VAL A 61 -2.00 -7.08 -10.91
C VAL A 61 -2.36 -8.40 -11.60
N LEU A 62 -1.40 -9.33 -11.67
CA LEU A 62 -1.65 -10.73 -12.00
C LEU A 62 -2.27 -11.41 -10.78
N VAL A 63 -3.61 -11.46 -10.72
CA VAL A 63 -4.32 -12.20 -9.67
C VAL A 63 -4.44 -13.65 -10.11
N ALA A 64 -3.55 -14.51 -9.60
CA ALA A 64 -3.74 -15.96 -9.64
C ALA A 64 -4.53 -16.37 -8.39
N TYR A 65 -5.84 -16.48 -8.51
CA TYR A 65 -6.70 -16.94 -7.42
C TYR A 65 -6.52 -18.45 -7.23
N ARG A 66 -5.74 -18.86 -6.22
CA ARG A 66 -5.64 -20.27 -5.81
C ARG A 66 -6.51 -20.47 -4.57
N ASN A 67 -7.69 -21.05 -4.79
CA ASN A 67 -8.53 -21.61 -3.75
C ASN A 67 -7.85 -22.87 -3.17
N CYS A 68 -6.90 -22.71 -2.24
CA CYS A 68 -6.44 -23.81 -1.41
C CYS A 68 -7.43 -23.98 -0.26
N ARG A 69 -8.51 -24.75 -0.51
CA ARG A 69 -9.27 -25.37 0.58
C ARG A 69 -8.36 -26.41 1.24
N ALA A 70 -8.09 -26.25 2.53
CA ALA A 70 -7.64 -27.32 3.40
C ALA A 70 -8.84 -28.20 3.80
#